data_AF-W1WJG0-F1
#
_entry.id   AF-W1WJG0-F1
#
_cell.length_a   1.000
_cell.length_b   1.000
_cell.length_c   1.000
_cell.angle_alpha   90.00
_cell.angle_beta   90.00
_cell.angle_gamma   90.00
#
_symmetry.space_group_name_H-M   'P 1'
#
loop_
_entity.id
_entity.type
_entity.pdbx_description
1 polymer ?
#
loop_
_entity_poly.entity_id
_entity_poly.type
_entity_poly.pdbx_seq_one_letter_code
_entity_poly.pdbx_strand_id
1 'polypeptide(L)'
;MICKYCENEISKNTNICPHCGMINSEYFKPSFGSKLIALILPIVGVCMFFIMNSKNKTNSRTILSWTIYGFIFWIFLYITAFFMGIVLAFQI
;
A
#
# COMPACT_ATOMS: atom_id res chain seq x y z
N MET A 1 10.09 13.99 -13.57
CA MET A 1 11.17 13.80 -12.58
C MET A 1 12.49 13.89 -13.33
N ILE A 2 13.61 14.17 -12.68
CA ILE A 2 14.89 14.30 -13.36
C ILE A 2 15.71 13.02 -13.13
N CYS A 3 16.33 12.49 -14.17
CA CYS A 3 17.20 11.33 -14.03
C CYS A 3 18.48 11.72 -13.28
N LYS A 4 18.86 10.98 -12.22
CA LYS A 4 20.07 11.27 -11.44
C LYS A 4 21.39 11.03 -12.18
N TYR A 5 21.34 10.33 -13.31
CA TYR A 5 22.54 9.94 -14.07
C TYR A 5 22.81 10.81 -15.29
N CYS A 6 21.76 11.24 -15.98
CA CYS A 6 21.89 12.05 -17.20
C CYS A 6 21.20 13.40 -17.12
N GLU A 7 20.59 13.72 -15.97
CA GLU A 7 19.94 15.01 -15.67
C GLU A 7 18.81 15.41 -16.64
N ASN A 8 18.40 14.50 -17.51
CA ASN A 8 17.28 14.71 -18.41
C ASN A 8 15.94 14.56 -17.70
N GLU A 9 14.96 15.34 -18.16
CA GLU A 9 13.58 15.19 -17.73
C GLU A 9 12.98 13.88 -18.24
N ILE A 10 12.31 13.18 -17.34
CA ILE A 10 11.71 11.88 -17.59
C ILE A 10 10.33 11.79 -16.92
N SER A 11 9.46 11.03 -17.55
CA SER A 11 8.14 10.70 -16.99
C SER A 11 8.27 10.08 -15.60
N LYS A 12 7.34 10.43 -14.70
CA LYS A 12 7.26 9.83 -13.35
C LYS A 12 6.90 8.34 -13.38
N ASN A 13 6.49 7.82 -14.55
CA ASN A 13 6.06 6.44 -14.72
C ASN A 13 7.11 5.55 -15.43
N THR A 14 8.33 6.05 -15.63
CA THR A 14 9.38 5.34 -16.36
C THR A 14 10.38 4.68 -15.42
N ASN A 15 10.40 3.36 -15.42
CA ASN A 15 11.34 2.55 -14.62
C ASN A 15 12.78 2.66 -15.16
N ILE A 16 12.92 2.78 -16.49
CA ILE A 16 14.21 2.87 -17.17
C ILE A 16 14.25 4.24 -17.88
N CYS A 17 15.33 4.97 -17.72
CA CYS A 17 15.52 6.24 -18.43
C CYS A 17 15.70 5.98 -19.94
N PRO A 18 14.90 6.59 -20.83
CA PRO A 18 15.02 6.39 -22.27
C PRO A 18 16.28 7.05 -22.86
N HIS A 19 16.89 8.01 -22.15
CA HIS A 19 18.07 8.73 -22.63
C HIS A 19 19.38 8.01 -22.31
N CYS A 20 19.51 7.39 -21.14
CA CYS A 20 20.76 6.75 -20.71
C CYS A 20 20.63 5.25 -20.39
N GLY A 21 19.42 4.69 -20.40
CA GLY A 21 19.18 3.27 -20.12
C GLY A 21 19.32 2.86 -18.65
N MET A 22 19.64 3.79 -17.75
CA MET A 22 19.78 3.51 -16.31
C MET A 22 18.41 3.37 -15.63
N ILE A 23 18.33 2.47 -14.65
CA ILE A 23 17.13 2.22 -13.85
C ILE A 23 16.92 3.39 -12.88
N ASN A 24 15.70 3.94 -12.85
CA ASN A 24 15.32 4.91 -11.83
C ASN A 24 14.86 4.19 -10.57
N SER A 25 15.72 4.19 -9.55
CA SER A 25 15.37 3.72 -8.21
C SER A 25 14.22 4.50 -7.54
N GLU A 26 13.85 5.68 -8.07
CA GLU A 26 12.70 6.45 -7.59
C GLU A 26 11.36 6.02 -8.17
N TYR A 27 11.36 5.17 -9.20
CA TYR A 27 10.14 4.59 -9.75
C TYR A 27 9.62 3.48 -8.82
N PHE A 28 8.71 3.86 -7.92
CA PHE A 28 8.02 2.91 -7.06
C PHE A 28 6.57 2.72 -7.54
N LYS A 29 6.32 1.61 -8.24
CA LYS A 29 4.97 1.17 -8.58
C LYS A 29 4.50 0.19 -7.50
N PRO A 30 3.41 0.47 -6.77
CA PRO A 30 2.89 -0.47 -5.78
C PRO A 30 2.50 -1.77 -6.47
N SER A 31 3.21 -2.85 -6.15
CA SER A 31 2.93 -4.20 -6.63
C SER A 31 1.75 -4.80 -5.87
N PHE A 32 1.17 -5.87 -6.38
CA PHE A 32 0.09 -6.58 -5.71
C PHE A 32 0.48 -7.04 -4.29
N GLY A 33 1.73 -7.51 -4.11
CA GLY A 33 2.25 -7.91 -2.80
C GLY A 33 2.31 -6.76 -1.79
N SER A 34 2.68 -5.54 -2.23
CA SER A 34 2.70 -4.38 -1.33
C SER A 34 1.30 -4.00 -0.81
N LYS A 35 0.24 -4.25 -1.60
CA LYS A 35 -1.15 -4.03 -1.18
C LYS A 35 -1.61 -5.07 -0.17
N LEU A 36 -1.22 -6.33 -0.36
CA LEU A 36 -1.51 -7.43 0.58
C LEU A 36 -0.89 -7.19 1.96
N ILE A 37 0.35 -6.72 2.01
CA ILE A 37 1.04 -6.41 3.26
C ILE A 37 0.33 -5.27 4.02
N ALA A 38 -0.09 -4.22 3.30
CA ALA A 38 -0.86 -3.12 3.88
C ALA A 38 -2.24 -3.55 4.41
N LEU A 39 -2.84 -4.60 3.82
CA LEU A 39 -4.11 -5.17 4.26
C LEU A 39 -3.98 -5.98 5.56
N ILE A 40 -2.87 -6.72 5.74
CA ILE A 40 -2.64 -7.56 6.91
C ILE A 40 -2.09 -6.74 8.09
N LEU A 41 -1.22 -5.77 7.81
CA LEU A 41 -0.53 -4.95 8.81
C LEU A 41 -0.90 -3.48 8.61
N PRO A 42 -1.97 -2.99 9.27
CA PRO A 42 -2.46 -1.64 9.06
C PRO A 42 -1.40 -0.56 9.35
N ILE A 43 -0.52 -0.80 10.33
CA ILE A 43 0.60 0.08 10.68
C ILE A 43 1.56 0.23 9.49
N VAL A 44 1.94 -0.87 8.83
CA VAL A 44 2.83 -0.86 7.67
C VAL A 44 2.16 -0.14 6.48
N GLY A 45 0.86 -0.37 6.30
CA GLY A 45 0.06 0.34 5.29
C GLY A 45 0.07 1.86 5.47
N VAL A 46 -0.04 2.34 6.72
CA VAL A 46 0.04 3.78 7.05
C VAL A 46 1.45 4.33 6.84
N CYS A 47 2.51 3.61 7.23
CA CYS A 47 3.88 4.03 6.97
C CYS A 47 4.18 4.17 5.46
N MET A 48 3.78 3.19 4.65
CA MET A 48 3.90 3.27 3.20
C MET A 48 3.11 4.44 2.61
N PHE A 49 1.92 4.72 3.14
CA PHE A 49 1.13 5.88 2.74
C PHE A 49 1.91 7.17 2.90
N PHE A 50 2.55 7.43 4.05
CA PHE A 50 3.35 8.63 4.27
C PHE A 50 4.53 8.76 3.30
N ILE A 51 5.28 7.66 3.10
CA ILE A 51 6.43 7.64 2.18
C ILE A 51 5.97 7.98 0.76
N MET A 52 4.89 7.34 0.28
CA MET A 52 4.37 7.58 -1.07
C MET A 52 3.62 8.90 -1.21
N ASN A 53 3.01 9.43 -0.15
CA ASN A 53 2.30 10.70 -0.18
C ASN A 53 3.26 11.88 -0.49
N SER A 54 4.54 11.76 -0.10
CA SER A 54 5.56 12.76 -0.46
C SER A 54 5.95 12.72 -1.95
N LYS A 55 5.87 11.55 -2.61
CA LYS A 55 6.32 11.37 -4.00
C LYS A 55 5.17 11.43 -5.01
N ASN A 56 4.07 10.72 -4.76
CA ASN A 56 2.96 10.57 -5.70
C ASN A 56 1.60 10.37 -4.99
N LYS A 57 0.77 11.42 -5.00
CA LYS A 57 -0.57 11.46 -4.36
C LYS A 57 -1.57 10.45 -4.89
N THR A 58 -1.47 9.98 -6.14
CA THR A 58 -2.46 9.05 -6.71
C THR A 58 -2.25 7.63 -6.19
N ASN A 59 -1.01 7.14 -6.22
CA ASN A 59 -0.67 5.80 -5.74
C ASN A 59 -0.82 5.69 -4.21
N SER A 60 -0.56 6.76 -3.45
CA SER A 60 -0.72 6.74 -1.98
C SER A 60 -2.17 6.52 -1.57
N ARG A 61 -3.13 7.18 -2.24
CA ARG A 61 -4.56 6.97 -1.99
C ARG A 61 -4.99 5.53 -2.26
N THR A 62 -4.41 4.87 -3.27
CA THR A 62 -4.71 3.46 -3.53
C THR A 62 -4.25 2.58 -2.38
N ILE A 63 -3.04 2.77 -1.84
CA ILE A 63 -2.60 2.01 -0.66
C ILE A 63 -3.51 2.27 0.54
N LEU A 64 -3.85 3.54 0.80
CA LEU A 64 -4.70 3.92 1.92
C LEU A 64 -6.09 3.25 1.87
N SER A 65 -6.75 3.24 0.70
CA SER A 65 -8.04 2.58 0.54
C SER A 65 -7.98 1.08 0.84
N TRP A 66 -6.88 0.40 0.47
CA TRP A 66 -6.68 -1.02 0.78
C TRP A 66 -6.44 -1.27 2.27
N THR A 67 -5.65 -0.42 2.93
CA THR A 67 -5.46 -0.46 4.39
C THR A 67 -6.77 -0.31 5.15
N ILE A 68 -7.62 0.64 4.73
CA ILE A 68 -8.94 0.87 5.35
C ILE A 68 -9.85 -0.36 5.15
N TYR A 69 -9.87 -0.93 3.93
CA TYR A 69 -10.69 -2.11 3.65
C TYR A 69 -10.26 -3.31 4.49
N GLY A 70 -8.95 -3.53 4.65
CA GLY A 70 -8.40 -4.56 5.54
C GLY A 70 -8.81 -4.36 7.00
N PHE A 71 -8.72 -3.12 7.50
CA PHE A 71 -9.08 -2.79 8.88
C PHE A 71 -10.57 -3.06 9.17
N ILE A 72 -11.46 -2.66 8.27
CA ILE A 72 -12.90 -2.92 8.38
C ILE A 72 -13.20 -4.42 8.36
N PHE A 73 -12.53 -5.17 7.47
CA PHE A 73 -12.69 -6.62 7.39
C PHE A 73 -12.26 -7.34 8.68
N TRP A 74 -11.14 -6.93 9.28
CA TRP A 74 -10.69 -7.45 10.57
C TRP A 74 -11.67 -7.14 11.71
N ILE A 75 -12.22 -5.93 11.77
CA ILE A 75 -13.25 -5.56 12.76
C ILE A 75 -14.47 -6.47 12.62
N PHE A 76 -14.93 -6.69 11.39
CA PHE A 76 -16.08 -7.55 11.12
C PHE A 76 -15.84 -8.98 11.60
N LEU A 77 -14.67 -9.56 11.31
CA LEU A 77 -14.29 -10.89 11.80
C LEU A 77 -14.23 -10.99 13.33
N TYR A 78 -13.74 -9.95 14.01
CA TYR A 78 -13.72 -9.92 15.47
C TYR A 78 -15.13 -9.89 16.05
N ILE A 79 -16.03 -9.09 15.48
CA ILE A 79 -17.42 -8.98 15.95
C ILE A 79 -18.14 -10.32 15.75
N THR A 80 -18.02 -10.95 14.59
CA THR A 80 -18.67 -12.24 14.32
C THR A 80 -18.14 -13.34 15.24
N ALA A 81 -16.82 -13.40 15.45
CA ALA A 81 -16.21 -14.34 16.39
C ALA A 81 -16.68 -14.12 17.83
N PHE A 82 -16.84 -12.87 18.25
CA PHE A 82 -17.34 -12.52 19.58
C PHE A 82 -18.77 -13.03 19.80
N PHE A 83 -19.69 -12.76 18.85
CA PHE A 83 -21.06 -13.26 18.93
C PHE A 83 -21.11 -14.79 18.89
N MET A 84 -20.31 -15.44 18.05
CA MET A 84 -20.22 -16.90 17.98
C MET A 84 -19.74 -17.49 19.31
N GLY A 85 -18.73 -16.87 19.95
CA GLY A 85 -18.25 -17.28 21.27
C GLY A 85 -19.31 -17.15 22.37
N ILE A 86 -20.10 -16.07 22.36
CA ILE A 86 -21.22 -15.89 23.29
C ILE A 86 -22.25 -17.01 23.12
N VAL A 87 -22.67 -17.30 21.88
CA VAL A 87 -23.67 -18.35 21.62
C VAL A 87 -23.19 -19.72 22.10
N LEU A 88 -21.91 -20.04 21.88
CA LEU A 88 -21.32 -21.29 22.38
C LEU A 88 -21.29 -21.35 23.92
N ALA A 89 -21.04 -20.24 24.60
CA ALA A 89 -21.05 -20.19 26.07
C ALA A 89 -22.44 -20.42 26.69
N PHE A 90 -23.53 -20.12 25.96
CA PHE A 90 -24.90 -20.38 26.42
C PHE A 90 -25.40 -21.80 26.10
N GLN A 91 -24.64 -22.60 25.35
CA GLN A 91 -24.99 -23.99 25.01
C GLN A 91 -24.33 -25.03 25.94
N ILE A 92 -23.50 -24.58 26.88
CA ILE A 92 -22.82 -25.36 27.94
C ILE A 92 -23.49 -25.08 29.28
#